data_AF-A0A091FC03-F1
#
_entry.id   AF-A0A091FC03-F1
#
_cell.length_a   1.000
_cell.length_b   1.000
_cell.length_c   1.000
_cell.angle_alpha   90.00
_cell.angle_beta   90.00
_cell.angle_gamma   90.00
#
_symmetry.space_group_name_H-M   'P 1'
#
loop_
_entity.id
_entity.type
_entity.pdbx_description
1 polymer ?
#
loop_
_entity_poly.entity_id
_entity_poly.type
_entity_poly.pdbx_seq_one_letter_code
_entity_poly.pdbx_strand_id
1 'polypeptide(L)'
;MFGMPYDYFNSLEDHSGKKIIDFCKKTHIGIQPTCLSNLPGSLDFIEGLKTNELIYGNPGSMDYFCSLTIADLTEPNRKIPDSLFNSPLVTFYMLYDTMENIGSYHNALSLGYFMARKAWDMPTANGLRSLKERAIGSFAGVGFQLGCSAYFELYKELAYSTKWIKGTFERLYDFEKNPDAKKLFDKHIKSFI
;
A
#
# COMPACT_ATOMS: atom_id res chain seq x y z
N MET A 1 2.58 2.81 -0.83
CA MET A 1 1.33 2.43 -1.53
C MET A 1 0.40 3.61 -1.82
N PHE A 2 0.16 4.57 -0.93
CA PHE A 2 -0.51 5.85 -1.28
C PHE A 2 0.30 7.05 -0.77
N GLY A 3 0.49 7.98 -1.68
CA GLY A 3 1.32 9.16 -1.69
C GLY A 3 1.64 9.43 -3.15
N MET A 4 0.63 9.47 -4.02
CA MET A 4 0.73 9.91 -5.42
C MET A 4 0.19 11.35 -5.50
N PRO A 5 0.53 12.14 -6.54
CA PRO A 5 0.09 13.53 -6.71
C PRO A 5 -1.45 13.70 -6.70
N TYR A 6 -2.20 12.62 -6.91
CA TYR A 6 -3.66 12.60 -6.89
C TYR A 6 -4.27 12.11 -5.57
N ASP A 7 -3.45 11.74 -4.58
CA ASP A 7 -3.97 11.32 -3.30
C ASP A 7 -4.57 12.48 -2.53
N TYR A 8 -5.69 12.20 -1.87
CA TYR A 8 -6.43 13.17 -1.10
C TYR A 8 -6.99 12.51 0.16
N PHE A 9 -7.18 13.33 1.20
CA PHE A 9 -7.82 12.92 2.44
C PHE A 9 -8.79 14.01 2.90
N ASN A 10 -10.08 13.74 2.80
CA ASN A 10 -11.12 14.63 3.33
C ASN A 10 -11.63 14.15 4.68
N SER A 11 -11.72 12.83 4.87
CA SER A 11 -12.13 12.19 6.12
C SER A 11 -11.72 10.71 6.13
N LEU A 12 -11.95 10.02 7.25
CA LEU A 12 -11.79 8.56 7.38
C LEU A 12 -12.66 7.77 6.36
N GLU A 13 -13.75 8.36 5.87
CA GLU A 13 -14.65 7.70 4.91
C GLU A 13 -14.51 8.23 3.48
N ASP A 14 -13.71 9.29 3.27
CA ASP A 14 -13.47 9.88 1.94
C ASP A 14 -12.00 10.23 1.77
N HIS A 15 -11.29 9.30 1.15
CA HIS A 15 -9.89 9.41 0.78
C HIS A 15 -9.62 8.52 -0.44
N SER A 16 -8.52 8.75 -1.12
CA SER A 16 -8.16 7.99 -2.33
C SER A 16 -8.03 6.48 -2.11
N GLY A 17 -7.62 6.05 -0.91
CA GLY A 17 -7.64 4.63 -0.51
C GLY A 17 -9.01 3.95 -0.71
N LYS A 18 -10.14 4.62 -0.38
CA LYS A 18 -11.48 4.09 -0.66
C LYS A 18 -11.74 3.89 -2.16
N LYS A 19 -11.29 4.83 -3.00
CA LYS A 19 -11.40 4.72 -4.46
C LYS A 19 -10.61 3.53 -5.00
N ILE A 20 -9.45 3.26 -4.41
CA ILE A 20 -8.59 2.15 -4.80
C ILE A 20 -9.19 0.83 -4.35
N ILE A 21 -9.74 0.77 -3.14
CA ILE A 21 -10.53 -0.37 -2.66
C ILE A 21 -11.67 -0.68 -3.65
N ASP A 22 -12.45 0.33 -4.02
CA ASP A 22 -13.59 0.17 -4.94
C ASP A 22 -13.13 -0.33 -6.31
N PHE A 23 -12.05 0.23 -6.85
CA PHE A 23 -11.47 -0.22 -8.11
C PHE A 23 -11.01 -1.69 -8.04
N CYS A 24 -10.24 -2.05 -7.00
CA CYS A 24 -9.74 -3.41 -6.79
C CYS A 24 -10.89 -4.42 -6.66
N LYS A 25 -11.92 -4.10 -5.87
CA LYS A 25 -13.11 -4.94 -5.69
C LYS A 25 -13.90 -5.08 -7.00
N LYS A 26 -14.10 -3.99 -7.74
CA LYS A 26 -14.84 -3.98 -9.01
C LYS A 26 -14.12 -4.75 -10.12
N THR A 27 -12.79 -4.69 -10.15
CA THR A 27 -11.97 -5.28 -11.23
C THR A 27 -11.39 -6.65 -10.87
N HIS A 28 -11.53 -7.07 -9.62
CA HIS A 28 -10.88 -8.27 -9.06
C HIS A 28 -9.35 -8.26 -9.23
N ILE A 29 -8.75 -7.08 -9.07
CA ILE A 29 -7.30 -6.86 -9.13
C ILE A 29 -6.82 -6.55 -7.72
N GLY A 30 -5.84 -7.31 -7.23
CA GLY A 30 -5.21 -7.07 -5.94
C GLY A 30 -4.23 -5.90 -5.97
N ILE A 31 -3.69 -5.56 -4.80
CA ILE A 31 -2.70 -4.49 -4.66
C ILE A 31 -1.33 -5.09 -4.31
N GLN A 32 -0.27 -4.57 -4.91
CA GLN A 32 1.08 -4.98 -4.56
C GLN A 32 1.61 -4.07 -3.44
N PRO A 33 2.04 -4.62 -2.30
CA PRO A 33 2.73 -3.86 -1.28
C PRO A 33 4.09 -3.41 -1.81
N THR A 34 4.19 -2.13 -2.15
CA THR A 34 5.44 -1.47 -2.46
C THR A 34 5.56 -0.20 -1.63
N CYS A 35 6.80 0.09 -1.21
CA CYS A 35 7.15 1.35 -0.57
C CYS A 35 6.75 2.50 -1.48
N LEU A 36 6.46 3.65 -0.87
CA LEU A 36 6.27 4.90 -1.61
C LEU A 36 7.60 5.27 -2.26
N SER A 37 7.81 4.74 -3.44
CA SER A 37 9.02 4.89 -4.21
C SER A 37 8.63 5.41 -5.58
N ASN A 38 9.39 6.39 -6.06
CA ASN A 38 9.25 6.86 -7.44
C ASN A 38 9.73 5.72 -8.35
N LEU A 39 8.84 4.80 -8.70
CA LEU A 39 9.20 3.64 -9.50
C LEU A 39 9.60 4.09 -10.90
N PRO A 40 10.82 3.74 -11.39
CA PRO A 40 11.29 4.14 -12.70
C PRO A 40 10.25 3.85 -13.80
N GLY A 41 9.98 4.84 -14.65
CA GLY A 41 9.04 4.72 -15.78
C GLY A 41 7.58 5.04 -15.46
N SER A 42 7.23 5.30 -14.19
CA SER A 42 5.91 5.86 -13.83
C SER A 42 5.83 7.36 -14.15
N LEU A 43 4.62 7.89 -14.39
CA LEU A 43 4.40 9.34 -14.52
C LEU A 43 4.81 10.07 -13.23
N ASP A 44 4.55 9.46 -12.08
CA ASP A 44 4.93 9.96 -10.75
C ASP A 44 6.46 10.07 -10.61
N PHE A 45 7.22 9.10 -11.12
CA PHE A 45 8.68 9.20 -11.17
C PHE A 45 9.15 10.37 -12.03
N ILE A 46 8.54 10.59 -13.20
CA ILE A 46 8.90 11.70 -14.08
C ILE A 46 8.58 13.05 -13.41
N GLU A 47 7.46 13.13 -12.71
CA GLU A 47 7.04 14.34 -12.00
C GLU A 47 7.93 14.62 -10.78
N GLY A 48 8.17 13.62 -9.93
CA GLY A 48 9.04 13.73 -8.77
C GLY A 48 10.49 14.08 -9.10
N LEU A 49 10.98 13.71 -10.29
CA LEU A 49 12.28 14.18 -10.80
C LEU A 49 12.28 15.67 -11.16
N LYS A 50 11.18 16.19 -11.70
CA LYS A 50 11.05 17.61 -12.05
C LYS A 50 10.93 18.50 -10.83
N THR A 51 10.32 18.00 -9.75
CA THR A 51 10.06 18.75 -8.52
C THR A 51 11.10 18.51 -7.43
N ASN A 52 12.13 17.69 -7.68
CA ASN A 52 13.20 17.37 -6.75
C ASN A 52 12.68 16.80 -5.42
N GLU A 53 11.74 15.86 -5.50
CA GLU A 53 11.03 15.29 -4.36
C GLU A 53 11.72 14.06 -3.74
N LEU A 54 12.81 13.55 -4.34
CA LEU A 54 13.55 12.38 -3.87
C LEU A 54 14.31 12.69 -2.57
N ILE A 55 14.14 11.83 -1.55
CA ILE A 55 14.69 12.08 -0.20
C ILE A 55 16.05 11.38 -0.01
N TYR A 56 16.23 10.16 -0.51
CA TYR A 56 17.43 9.37 -0.25
C TYR A 56 18.51 9.48 -1.33
N GLY A 57 18.16 9.86 -2.56
CA GLY A 57 19.15 10.03 -3.62
C GLY A 57 18.55 10.08 -5.02
N ASN A 58 19.36 10.54 -5.98
CA ASN A 58 18.99 10.65 -7.39
C ASN A 58 19.08 9.30 -8.12
N PRO A 59 18.34 9.10 -9.23
CA PRO A 59 18.43 7.88 -10.02
C PRO A 59 19.87 7.60 -10.46
N GLY A 60 20.28 6.34 -10.34
CA GLY A 60 21.64 5.90 -10.64
C GLY A 60 22.60 5.93 -9.44
N SER A 61 22.18 6.42 -8.27
CA SER A 61 22.95 6.28 -7.03
C SER A 61 22.64 4.98 -6.29
N MET A 62 23.57 4.54 -5.43
CA MET A 62 23.35 3.42 -4.53
C MET A 62 22.23 3.72 -3.52
N ASP A 63 22.17 4.95 -3.00
CA ASP A 63 21.14 5.35 -2.03
C ASP A 63 19.73 5.28 -2.64
N TYR A 64 19.60 5.68 -3.91
CA TYR A 64 18.35 5.51 -4.64
C TYR A 64 18.00 4.03 -4.81
N PHE A 65 18.96 3.17 -5.19
CA PHE A 65 18.72 1.73 -5.26
C PHE A 65 18.32 1.12 -3.90
N CYS A 66 18.99 1.52 -2.83
CA CYS A 66 18.63 1.13 -1.47
C CYS A 66 17.20 1.57 -1.12
N SER A 67 16.80 2.80 -1.47
CA SER A 67 15.43 3.27 -1.23
C SER A 67 14.34 2.48 -1.98
N LEU A 68 14.69 1.81 -3.09
CA LEU A 68 13.76 0.93 -3.82
C LEU A 68 13.69 -0.47 -3.22
N THR A 69 14.73 -0.89 -2.49
CA THR A 69 14.88 -2.26 -1.98
C THR A 69 14.61 -2.36 -0.48
N ILE A 70 14.72 -1.25 0.25
CA ILE A 70 14.40 -1.18 1.67
C ILE A 70 12.88 -1.07 1.84
N ALA A 71 12.30 -2.13 2.40
CA ALA A 71 10.89 -2.23 2.73
C ALA A 71 10.59 -1.87 4.20
N ASP A 72 11.46 -1.07 4.84
CA ASP A 72 11.32 -0.77 6.26
C ASP A 72 10.14 0.19 6.46
N LEU A 73 9.11 -0.29 7.18
CA LEU A 73 7.93 0.45 7.65
C LEU A 73 7.21 1.33 6.61
N THR A 74 7.35 1.04 5.30
CA THR A 74 6.77 1.82 4.20
C THR A 74 7.26 3.27 4.11
N GLU A 75 8.47 3.54 4.62
CA GLU A 75 9.05 4.88 4.58
C GLU A 75 9.11 5.40 3.12
N PRO A 76 8.57 6.59 2.84
CA PRO A 76 8.56 7.11 1.48
C PRO A 76 9.94 7.65 1.08
N ASN A 77 10.36 7.36 -0.15
CA ASN A 77 11.44 8.12 -0.82
C ASN A 77 10.91 9.43 -1.45
N ARG A 78 9.86 10.01 -0.86
CA ARG A 78 9.22 11.24 -1.33
C ARG A 78 8.58 12.02 -0.20
N LYS A 79 8.45 13.32 -0.39
CA LYS A 79 7.67 14.17 0.53
C LYS A 79 6.18 13.78 0.45
N ILE A 80 5.51 13.79 1.61
CA ILE A 80 4.07 13.60 1.68
C ILE A 80 3.39 14.86 1.12
N PRO A 81 2.43 14.74 0.20
CA PRO A 81 1.78 15.91 -0.40
C PRO A 81 0.90 16.65 0.62
N ASP A 82 0.70 17.95 0.39
CA ASP A 82 -0.11 18.81 1.25
C ASP A 82 -1.59 18.38 1.30
N SER A 83 -2.08 17.72 0.23
CA SER A 83 -3.41 17.10 0.16
C SER A 83 -3.64 15.98 1.19
N LEU A 84 -2.54 15.49 1.80
CA LEU A 84 -2.53 14.53 2.90
C LEU A 84 -2.03 15.18 4.20
N PHE A 85 -2.19 16.50 4.34
CA PHE A 85 -1.77 17.29 5.51
C PHE A 85 -0.26 17.26 5.77
N ASN A 86 0.55 16.79 4.81
CA ASN A 86 1.95 16.43 5.02
C ASN A 86 2.13 15.52 6.26
N SER A 87 1.16 14.61 6.48
CA SER A 87 1.02 13.80 7.69
C SER A 87 1.36 12.33 7.44
N PRO A 88 2.40 11.80 8.11
CA PRO A 88 2.66 10.36 8.12
C PRO A 88 1.51 9.55 8.73
N LEU A 89 0.78 10.12 9.70
CA LEU A 89 -0.39 9.48 10.32
C LEU A 89 -1.51 9.25 9.30
N VAL A 90 -1.86 10.28 8.54
CA VAL A 90 -2.87 10.21 7.46
C VAL A 90 -2.45 9.18 6.41
N THR A 91 -1.18 9.23 6.01
CA THR A 91 -0.63 8.32 4.99
C THR A 91 -0.68 6.87 5.45
N PHE A 92 -0.27 6.60 6.70
CA PHE A 92 -0.31 5.26 7.28
C PHE A 92 -1.75 4.77 7.46
N TYR A 93 -2.68 5.63 7.87
CA TYR A 93 -4.10 5.28 7.96
C TYR A 93 -4.66 4.83 6.60
N MET A 94 -4.44 5.61 5.55
CA MET A 94 -4.95 5.28 4.21
C MET A 94 -4.38 3.97 3.69
N LEU A 95 -3.09 3.72 3.95
CA LEU A 95 -2.44 2.45 3.67
C LEU A 95 -3.13 1.30 4.42
N TYR A 96 -3.29 1.45 5.74
CA TYR A 96 -3.88 0.45 6.60
C TYR A 96 -5.32 0.12 6.19
N ASP A 97 -6.18 1.13 6.04
CA ASP A 97 -7.58 0.95 5.63
C ASP A 97 -7.70 0.25 4.27
N THR A 98 -6.83 0.60 3.32
CA THR A 98 -6.80 -0.06 2.01
C THR A 98 -6.37 -1.53 2.12
N MET A 99 -5.30 -1.80 2.86
CA MET A 99 -4.80 -3.16 3.02
C MET A 99 -5.73 -4.03 3.88
N GLU A 100 -6.43 -3.48 4.85
CA GLU A 100 -7.45 -4.21 5.60
C GLU A 100 -8.60 -4.67 4.67
N ASN A 101 -8.98 -3.81 3.74
CA ASN A 101 -10.06 -4.09 2.79
C ASN A 101 -9.66 -4.97 1.60
N ILE A 102 -8.38 -5.03 1.23
CA ILE A 102 -7.90 -5.77 0.05
C ILE A 102 -6.97 -6.92 0.41
N GLY A 103 -6.05 -6.70 1.35
CA GLY A 103 -5.01 -7.64 1.78
C GLY A 103 -5.38 -8.54 2.95
N SER A 104 -6.50 -8.32 3.64
CA SER A 104 -6.96 -9.29 4.66
C SER A 104 -7.14 -10.68 4.06
N TYR A 105 -6.80 -11.72 4.82
CA TYR A 105 -6.72 -13.09 4.33
C TYR A 105 -7.91 -13.54 3.47
N HIS A 106 -9.13 -13.25 3.93
CA HIS A 106 -10.36 -13.61 3.21
C HIS A 106 -10.50 -12.87 1.87
N ASN A 107 -10.17 -11.59 1.84
CA ASN A 107 -10.25 -10.78 0.62
C ASN A 107 -9.13 -11.16 -0.35
N ALA A 108 -7.91 -11.37 0.15
CA ALA A 108 -6.78 -11.86 -0.62
C ALA A 108 -7.07 -13.24 -1.24
N LEU A 109 -7.71 -14.15 -0.51
CA LEU A 109 -8.11 -15.46 -1.03
C LEU A 109 -9.18 -15.34 -2.12
N SER A 110 -10.18 -14.48 -1.91
CA SER A 110 -11.22 -14.19 -2.92
C SER A 110 -10.59 -13.64 -4.22
N LEU A 111 -9.70 -12.65 -4.11
CA LEU A 111 -8.96 -12.10 -5.25
C LEU A 111 -8.05 -13.15 -5.91
N GLY A 112 -7.37 -13.96 -5.10
CA GLY A 112 -6.55 -15.08 -5.56
C GLY A 112 -7.35 -16.08 -6.39
N TYR A 113 -8.58 -16.40 -5.96
CA TYR A 113 -9.50 -17.26 -6.72
C TYR A 113 -9.88 -16.64 -8.07
N PHE A 114 -10.23 -15.35 -8.11
CA PHE A 114 -10.53 -14.66 -9.38
C PHE A 114 -9.33 -14.65 -10.32
N MET A 115 -8.13 -14.37 -9.81
CA MET A 115 -6.90 -14.41 -10.61
C MET A 115 -6.59 -15.83 -11.10
N ALA A 116 -6.78 -16.84 -10.26
CA ALA A 116 -6.59 -18.24 -10.64
C ALA A 116 -7.55 -18.64 -11.76
N ARG A 117 -8.85 -18.31 -11.60
CA ARG A 117 -9.86 -18.55 -12.63
C ARG A 117 -9.51 -17.84 -13.93
N LYS A 118 -9.09 -16.56 -13.87
CA LYS A 118 -8.67 -15.81 -15.04
C LYS A 118 -7.48 -16.46 -15.75
N ALA A 119 -6.46 -16.89 -15.00
CA ALA A 119 -5.28 -17.58 -15.54
C ALA A 119 -5.64 -18.93 -16.17
N TRP A 120 -6.65 -19.62 -15.61
CA TRP A 120 -7.18 -20.87 -16.13
C TRP A 120 -7.98 -20.69 -17.43
N ASP A 121 -8.87 -19.70 -17.46
CA ASP A 121 -9.81 -19.43 -18.57
C ASP A 121 -9.13 -18.71 -19.74
N MET A 122 -8.25 -17.74 -19.44
CA MET A 122 -7.56 -16.91 -20.43
C MET A 122 -6.07 -16.79 -20.09
N PRO A 123 -5.24 -17.77 -20.51
CA PRO A 123 -3.82 -17.74 -20.22
C PRO A 123 -3.16 -16.51 -20.85
N THR A 124 -2.58 -15.64 -20.01
CA THR A 124 -2.18 -14.30 -20.43
C THR A 124 -0.98 -14.28 -21.39
N ALA A 125 -1.10 -13.38 -22.37
CA ALA A 125 -0.14 -12.88 -23.36
C ALA A 125 0.52 -13.85 -24.36
N ASN A 126 0.96 -15.05 -23.98
CA ASN A 126 1.73 -15.92 -24.90
C ASN A 126 1.19 -17.35 -25.09
N GLY A 127 -0.02 -17.65 -24.64
CA GLY A 127 -0.67 -18.93 -24.89
C GLY A 127 -0.09 -20.08 -24.07
N LEU A 128 -0.43 -20.14 -22.77
CA LEU A 128 -0.25 -21.35 -21.97
C LEU A 128 -1.16 -22.44 -22.55
N ARG A 129 -0.58 -23.36 -23.31
CA ARG A 129 -1.32 -24.35 -24.10
C ARG A 129 -1.66 -25.60 -23.29
N SER A 130 -0.86 -25.90 -22.25
CA SER A 130 -1.03 -27.13 -21.46
C SER A 130 -1.80 -26.92 -20.16
N LEU A 131 -2.50 -27.96 -19.70
CA LEU A 131 -3.16 -27.98 -18.39
C LEU A 131 -2.18 -27.72 -17.24
N LYS A 132 -0.93 -28.18 -17.37
CA LYS A 132 0.14 -27.97 -16.39
C LYS A 132 0.46 -26.48 -16.22
N GLU A 133 0.62 -25.76 -17.32
CA GLU A 133 0.93 -24.33 -17.28
C GLU A 133 -0.23 -23.50 -16.73
N ARG A 134 -1.47 -23.87 -17.06
CA ARG A 134 -2.67 -23.23 -16.48
C ARG A 134 -2.75 -23.44 -14.98
N ALA A 135 -2.45 -24.65 -14.50
CA ALA A 135 -2.39 -24.93 -13.07
C ALA A 135 -1.29 -24.11 -12.38
N ILE A 136 -0.08 -24.04 -12.96
CA ILE A 136 1.02 -23.22 -12.43
C ILE A 136 0.62 -21.73 -12.36
N GLY A 137 0.06 -21.18 -13.44
CA GLY A 137 -0.42 -19.79 -13.46
C GLY A 137 -1.51 -19.53 -12.42
N SER A 138 -2.40 -20.50 -12.21
CA SER A 138 -3.45 -20.41 -11.20
C SER A 138 -2.89 -20.38 -9.78
N PHE A 139 -1.97 -21.29 -9.45
CA PHE A 139 -1.30 -21.30 -8.15
C PHE A 139 -0.42 -20.07 -7.93
N ALA A 140 0.26 -19.57 -8.97
CA ALA A 140 1.04 -18.35 -8.89
C ALA A 140 0.16 -17.13 -8.57
N GLY A 141 -1.03 -17.03 -9.19
CA GLY A 141 -2.00 -15.97 -8.90
C GLY A 141 -2.46 -15.99 -7.44
N VAL A 142 -2.79 -17.17 -6.90
CA VAL A 142 -3.15 -17.31 -5.47
C VAL A 142 -1.96 -16.96 -4.57
N GLY A 143 -0.78 -17.50 -4.86
CA GLY A 143 0.43 -17.26 -4.07
C GLY A 143 0.81 -15.79 -3.99
N PHE A 144 0.65 -15.03 -5.08
CA PHE A 144 0.91 -13.60 -5.09
C PHE A 144 -0.01 -12.82 -4.14
N GLN A 145 -1.32 -13.14 -4.14
CA GLN A 145 -2.27 -12.49 -3.24
C GLN A 145 -2.06 -12.89 -1.78
N LEU A 146 -1.72 -14.16 -1.52
CA LEU A 146 -1.35 -14.60 -0.17
C LEU A 146 -0.06 -13.94 0.33
N GLY A 147 0.91 -13.69 -0.55
CA GLY A 147 2.10 -12.90 -0.23
C GLY A 147 1.74 -11.49 0.22
N CYS A 148 0.84 -10.82 -0.51
CA CYS A 148 0.33 -9.50 -0.12
C CYS A 148 -0.39 -9.53 1.23
N SER A 149 -1.11 -10.62 1.51
CA SER A 149 -1.79 -10.83 2.80
C SER A 149 -0.80 -11.00 3.95
N ALA A 150 0.29 -11.75 3.74
CA ALA A 150 1.33 -11.90 4.76
C ALA A 150 1.96 -10.54 5.15
N TYR A 151 2.17 -9.63 4.19
CA TYR A 151 2.59 -8.26 4.49
C TYR A 151 1.55 -7.49 5.30
N PHE A 152 0.26 -7.66 5.00
CA PHE A 152 -0.79 -7.01 5.78
C PHE A 152 -0.85 -7.52 7.22
N GLU A 153 -0.73 -8.83 7.46
CA GLU A 153 -0.71 -9.37 8.83
C GLU A 153 0.45 -8.78 9.65
N LEU A 154 1.62 -8.59 9.02
CA LEU A 154 2.74 -7.88 9.66
C LEU A 154 2.37 -6.41 9.96
N TYR A 155 1.78 -5.68 9.01
CA TYR A 155 1.35 -4.29 9.25
C TYR A 155 0.30 -4.18 10.34
N LYS A 156 -0.60 -5.16 10.43
CA LYS A 156 -1.61 -5.23 11.46
C LYS A 156 -0.96 -5.35 12.83
N GLU A 157 -0.04 -6.28 13.04
CA GLU A 157 0.67 -6.39 14.32
C GLU A 157 1.45 -5.10 14.68
N LEU A 158 2.04 -4.44 13.68
CA LEU A 158 2.75 -3.17 13.89
C LEU A 158 1.84 -1.97 14.13
N ALA A 159 0.57 -2.03 13.72
CA ALA A 159 -0.38 -0.93 13.84
C ALA A 159 -0.83 -0.74 15.30
N TYR A 160 -1.03 -1.83 16.02
CA TYR A 160 -1.57 -1.84 17.38
C TYR A 160 -0.50 -1.71 18.45
N SER A 161 -0.83 -1.02 19.53
CA SER A 161 -0.02 -1.01 20.74
C SER A 161 -0.18 -2.30 21.51
N THR A 162 0.89 -2.65 22.21
CA THR A 162 0.91 -3.72 23.18
C THR A 162 1.20 -3.13 24.56
N LYS A 163 1.10 -3.96 25.59
CA LYS A 163 1.51 -3.57 26.96
C LYS A 163 2.97 -3.10 27.10
N TRP A 164 3.82 -3.39 26.11
CA TRP A 164 5.26 -3.11 26.18
C TRP A 164 5.73 -2.07 25.15
N ILE A 165 5.07 -2.02 23.99
CA ILE A 165 5.54 -1.25 22.83
C ILE A 165 4.34 -0.53 22.22
N LYS A 166 4.48 0.78 22.01
CA LYS A 166 3.51 1.60 21.28
C LYS A 166 3.47 1.19 19.81
N GLY A 167 2.26 0.95 19.30
CA GLY A 167 1.99 0.67 17.91
C GLY A 167 2.27 1.87 17.02
N THR A 168 2.25 1.64 15.72
CA THR A 168 2.55 2.68 14.73
C THR A 168 1.50 3.79 14.76
N PHE A 169 0.22 3.47 14.94
CA PHE A 169 -0.82 4.49 15.08
C PHE A 169 -0.62 5.40 16.30
N GLU A 170 -0.34 4.82 17.48
CA GLU A 170 -0.09 5.61 18.69
C GLU A 170 1.16 6.50 18.54
N ARG A 171 2.27 5.93 18.03
CA ARG A 171 3.51 6.70 17.81
C ARG A 171 3.30 7.86 16.84
N LEU A 172 2.67 7.59 15.68
CA LEU A 172 2.42 8.62 14.67
C LEU A 172 1.45 9.70 15.18
N TYR A 173 0.46 9.32 15.98
CA TYR A 173 -0.45 10.28 16.62
C TYR A 173 0.27 11.20 17.61
N ASP A 174 1.15 10.64 18.45
CA ASP A 174 1.95 11.40 19.40
C ASP A 174 2.84 12.42 18.67
N PHE A 175 3.47 12.02 17.56
CA PHE A 175 4.35 12.86 16.75
C PHE A 175 3.63 13.78 15.75
N GLU A 176 2.31 13.66 15.58
CA GLU A 176 1.55 14.48 14.65
C GLU A 176 1.61 15.96 15.04
N LYS A 177 2.05 16.79 14.08
CA LYS A 177 2.23 18.24 14.24
C LYS A 177 1.05 19.03 13.69
N ASN A 178 0.31 18.46 12.73
CA ASN A 178 -0.86 19.09 12.15
C ASN A 178 -2.07 18.93 13.11
N PRO A 179 -2.58 20.03 13.70
CA PRO A 179 -3.66 19.95 14.68
C PRO A 179 -4.98 19.45 14.09
N ASP A 180 -5.25 19.73 12.81
CA ASP A 180 -6.48 19.30 12.13
C ASP A 180 -6.44 17.78 11.89
N ALA A 181 -5.30 17.26 11.43
CA ALA A 181 -5.09 15.82 11.33
C ALA A 181 -5.23 15.16 12.71
N LYS A 182 -4.56 15.69 13.74
CA LYS A 182 -4.65 15.15 15.11
C LYS A 182 -6.10 15.10 15.61
N LYS A 183 -6.90 16.14 15.37
CA LYS A 183 -8.32 16.18 15.76
C LYS A 183 -9.15 15.12 15.03
N LEU A 184 -8.92 14.87 13.74
CA LEU A 184 -9.63 13.84 12.98
C LEU A 184 -9.38 12.43 13.53
N PHE A 185 -8.18 12.19 14.06
CA PHE A 185 -7.75 10.87 14.53
C PHE A 185 -7.96 10.61 16.03
N ASP A 186 -8.25 11.61 16.86
CA ASP A 186 -8.30 11.46 18.33
C ASP A 186 -9.16 10.28 18.82
N LYS A 187 -10.35 10.10 18.22
CA LYS A 187 -11.22 8.98 18.57
C LYS A 187 -10.80 7.68 17.90
N HIS A 188 -10.30 7.75 16.67
CA HIS A 188 -9.93 6.58 15.89
C HIS A 188 -8.73 5.84 16.50
N ILE A 189 -7.72 6.57 16.98
CA ILE A 189 -6.48 5.96 17.50
C ILE A 189 -6.74 5.15 18.78
N LYS A 190 -7.81 5.44 19.53
CA LYS A 190 -8.18 4.69 20.74
C LYS A 190 -8.51 3.23 20.47
N SER A 191 -8.88 2.82 19.24
CA SER A 191 -9.07 1.41 18.93
C SER A 191 -7.76 0.65 18.66
N PHE A 192 -6.63 1.36 18.58
CA PHE A 192 -5.30 0.81 18.31
C PHE A 192 -4.36 0.86 19.52
N ILE A 193 -4.83 1.42 20.65
CA ILE A 193 -4.11 1.47 21.94
C ILE A 193 -4.68 0.41 22.86
#